data_AF-A0A1H7T2G1-F1
#
_entry.id   AF-A0A1H7T2G1-F1
#
_cell.length_a   1.000
_cell.length_b   1.000
_cell.length_c   1.000
_cell.angle_alpha   90.00
_cell.angle_beta   90.00
_cell.angle_gamma   90.00
#
_symmetry.space_group_name_H-M   'P 1'
#
loop_
_entity.id
_entity.type
_entity.pdbx_description
1 polymer ?
#
loop_
_entity_poly.entity_id
_entity_poly.type
_entity_poly.pdbx_seq_one_letter_code
_entity_poly.pdbx_strand_id
1 'polypeptide(L)'
;MTQAPAYVWEAYRRAQTISGRTAVSNATWAADEAGDAILDMVERSAVPASAAALEAQVGNLLVNRAGKHRRRAAIKVVHYDPLHARANTPSFFDAVAARSRLRELEAASRPADWSLLVRVGMGGGMAEIAIALGSTETAVKKRVARARERIAA
;
A
#
# COMPACT_ATOMS: atom_id res chain seq x y z
N MET A 1 -29.09 15.33 1.17
CA MET A 1 -27.71 14.95 1.52
C MET A 1 -27.67 14.73 3.02
N THR A 2 -27.43 13.51 3.48
CA THR A 2 -27.29 13.23 4.92
C THR A 2 -26.00 13.88 5.40
N GLN A 3 -26.10 14.86 6.30
CA GLN A 3 -24.93 15.54 6.82
C GLN A 3 -24.11 14.55 7.65
N ALA A 4 -22.81 14.45 7.37
CA ALA A 4 -21.92 13.58 8.15
C ALA A 4 -21.91 14.03 9.63
N PRO A 5 -21.94 13.10 10.58
CA PRO A 5 -21.91 13.44 12.00
C PRO A 5 -20.69 14.29 12.39
N ALA A 6 -20.85 15.18 13.37
CA ALA A 6 -19.81 16.13 13.78
C ALA A 6 -18.49 15.44 14.20
N TYR A 7 -18.56 14.25 14.81
CA TYR A 7 -17.37 13.50 15.22
C TYR A 7 -16.48 13.06 14.04
N VAL A 8 -17.03 12.99 12.82
CA VAL A 8 -16.27 12.66 11.60
C VAL A 8 -15.33 13.79 11.24
N TRP A 9 -15.85 15.02 11.25
CA TRP A 9 -15.06 16.22 10.98
C TRP A 9 -14.03 16.48 12.07
N GLU A 10 -14.34 16.12 13.31
CA GLU A 10 -13.38 16.16 14.40
C GLU A 10 -12.22 15.17 14.18
N ALA A 11 -12.52 13.93 13.75
CA ALA A 11 -11.49 12.96 13.39
C ALA A 11 -10.62 13.45 12.22
N TYR A 12 -11.25 14.05 11.20
CA TYR A 12 -10.54 14.64 10.06
C TYR A 12 -9.62 15.79 10.50
N ARG A 13 -10.12 16.70 11.34
CA ARG A 13 -9.35 17.82 11.90
C ARG A 13 -8.11 17.32 12.66
N ARG A 14 -8.25 16.26 13.46
CA ARG A 14 -7.10 15.66 14.17
C ARG A 14 -6.06 15.09 13.21
N ALA A 15 -6.49 14.40 12.15
CA ALA A 15 -5.59 13.92 11.10
C ALA A 15 -4.84 15.08 10.43
N GLN A 16 -5.53 16.16 10.08
CA GLN A 16 -4.94 17.38 9.52
C GLN A 16 -3.92 18.03 10.47
N THR A 17 -4.20 18.11 11.77
CA THR A 17 -3.24 18.63 12.76
C THR A 17 -1.96 17.79 12.84
N ILE A 18 -2.06 16.47 12.69
CA ILE A 18 -0.88 15.60 12.67
C ILE A 18 -0.11 15.77 11.34
N SER A 19 -0.82 15.89 10.21
CA SER A 19 -0.23 16.09 8.88
C SER A 19 0.49 17.44 8.77
N GLY A 20 -0.11 18.51 9.28
CA GLY A 20 0.41 19.89 9.25
C GLY A 20 1.62 20.16 10.18
N ARG A 21 2.22 19.13 10.76
CA ARG A 21 3.47 19.28 11.52
C ARG A 21 4.62 19.61 10.57
N THR A 22 5.48 20.54 10.98
CA THR A 22 6.61 21.06 10.17
C THR A 22 7.65 20.00 9.80
N ALA A 23 7.75 18.90 10.56
CA ALA A 23 8.64 17.80 10.25
C ALA A 23 7.89 16.66 9.54
N VAL A 24 8.22 16.44 8.27
CA VAL A 24 7.72 15.29 7.49
C VAL A 24 8.23 14.00 8.12
N SER A 25 7.32 13.12 8.51
CA SER A 25 7.64 11.81 9.10
C SER A 25 6.68 10.73 8.61
N ASN A 26 6.97 9.47 8.89
CA ASN A 26 6.03 8.37 8.58
C ASN A 26 4.64 8.59 9.21
N ALA A 27 4.57 9.31 10.34
CA ALA A 27 3.32 9.64 11.00
C ALA A 27 2.56 10.77 10.29
N THR A 28 3.25 11.75 9.70
CA THR A 28 2.57 12.81 8.92
C THR A 28 1.97 12.23 7.63
N TRP A 29 2.71 11.38 6.92
CA TRP A 29 2.20 10.66 5.75
C TRP A 29 1.02 9.72 6.08
N ALA A 30 1.08 9.07 7.25
CA ALA A 30 -0.01 8.22 7.72
C ALA A 30 -1.27 9.03 8.03
N ALA A 31 -1.12 10.22 8.60
CA ALA A 31 -2.22 11.11 8.92
C ALA A 31 -2.86 11.72 7.68
N ASP A 32 -2.07 12.02 6.66
CA ASP A 32 -2.56 12.46 5.35
C ASP A 32 -3.44 11.37 4.69
N GLU A 33 -2.90 10.14 4.57
CA GLU A 33 -3.67 9.00 4.05
C GLU A 33 -4.91 8.67 4.91
N ALA A 34 -4.87 8.92 6.23
CA ALA A 34 -6.03 8.74 7.10
C ALA A 34 -7.09 9.84 6.90
N GLY A 35 -6.67 11.07 6.61
CA GLY A 35 -7.56 12.18 6.23
C GLY A 35 -8.33 11.85 4.96
N ASP A 36 -7.65 11.37 3.92
CA ASP A 36 -8.27 10.93 2.67
C ASP A 36 -9.27 9.79 2.90
N ALA A 37 -8.90 8.80 3.74
CA ALA A 37 -9.79 7.70 4.06
C ALA A 37 -11.07 8.16 4.78
N ILE A 38 -10.99 9.18 5.63
CA ILE A 38 -12.17 9.76 6.29
C ILE A 38 -13.07 10.45 5.26
N LEU A 39 -12.50 11.19 4.30
CA LEU A 39 -13.27 11.83 3.23
C LEU A 39 -13.98 10.79 2.35
N ASP A 40 -13.28 9.71 1.95
CA ASP A 40 -13.85 8.60 1.17
C ASP A 40 -15.00 7.89 1.95
N MET A 41 -14.90 7.76 3.27
CA MET A 41 -16.00 7.23 4.10
C MET A 41 -17.24 8.14 4.08
N VAL A 42 -17.04 9.46 4.12
CA VAL A 42 -18.15 10.44 4.02
C VAL A 42 -18.80 10.37 2.65
N GLU A 43 -18.00 10.40 1.59
CA GLU A 43 -18.47 10.32 0.21
C GLU A 43 -19.31 9.06 -0.05
N ARG A 44 -18.84 7.91 0.47
CA ARG A 44 -19.53 6.62 0.31
C ARG A 44 -20.65 6.37 1.31
N SER A 45 -20.94 7.32 2.21
CA SER A 45 -21.88 7.12 3.32
C SER A 45 -21.57 5.86 4.16
N ALA A 46 -20.28 5.52 4.29
CA ALA A 46 -19.77 4.35 5.00
C ALA A 46 -19.19 4.72 6.38
N VAL A 47 -19.70 5.79 6.97
CA VAL A 47 -19.26 6.28 8.28
C VAL A 47 -19.69 5.29 9.37
N PRO A 48 -18.78 4.89 10.29
CA PRO A 48 -19.12 4.03 11.42
C PRO A 48 -20.25 4.61 12.29
N ALA A 49 -21.07 3.77 12.88
CA ALA A 49 -22.25 4.21 13.64
C ALA A 49 -21.94 5.03 14.91
N SER A 50 -20.69 5.00 15.40
CA SER A 50 -20.29 5.71 16.62
C SER A 50 -18.90 6.35 16.50
N ALA A 51 -18.68 7.40 17.30
CA ALA A 51 -17.40 8.07 17.40
C ALA A 51 -16.27 7.11 17.82
N ALA A 52 -16.54 6.23 18.80
CA ALA A 52 -15.55 5.25 19.27
C ALA A 52 -15.14 4.25 18.17
N ALA A 53 -16.09 3.79 17.34
CA ALA A 53 -15.81 2.91 16.23
C ALA A 53 -14.96 3.60 15.15
N LEU A 54 -15.29 4.86 14.84
CA LEU A 54 -14.47 5.67 13.92
C LEU A 54 -13.06 5.89 14.47
N GLU A 55 -12.93 6.20 15.77
CA GLU A 55 -11.62 6.41 16.40
C GLU A 55 -10.76 5.16 16.37
N ALA A 56 -11.32 3.99 16.67
CA ALA A 56 -10.61 2.73 16.55
C ALA A 56 -10.16 2.46 15.11
N GLN A 57 -11.04 2.70 14.13
CA GLN A 57 -10.73 2.50 12.71
C GLN A 57 -9.63 3.46 12.22
N VAL A 58 -9.73 4.75 12.55
CA VAL A 58 -8.73 5.77 12.21
C VAL A 58 -7.41 5.49 12.90
N GLY A 59 -7.42 5.11 14.19
CA GLY A 59 -6.22 4.71 14.92
C GLY A 59 -5.49 3.54 14.25
N ASN A 60 -6.24 2.50 13.86
CA ASN A 60 -5.68 1.36 13.12
C ASN A 60 -5.11 1.76 11.76
N LEU A 61 -5.80 2.65 11.03
CA LEU A 61 -5.30 3.19 9.76
C LEU A 61 -3.97 3.91 9.97
N LEU A 62 -3.87 4.83 10.94
CA LEU A 62 -2.65 5.56 11.24
C LEU A 62 -1.47 4.63 11.53
N VAL A 63 -1.67 3.61 12.39
CA VAL A 63 -0.62 2.64 12.72
C VAL A 63 -0.18 1.86 11.48
N ASN A 64 -1.14 1.33 10.71
CA ASN A 64 -0.85 0.53 9.53
C ASN A 64 -0.14 1.34 8.43
N ARG A 65 -0.57 2.59 8.19
CA ARG A 65 0.07 3.46 7.20
C ARG A 65 1.45 3.93 7.64
N ALA A 66 1.64 4.24 8.92
CA ALA A 66 2.97 4.57 9.45
C ALA A 66 3.94 3.38 9.32
N GLY A 67 3.46 2.16 9.60
CA GLY A 67 4.22 0.92 9.40
C GLY A 67 4.59 0.69 7.93
N LYS A 68 3.65 0.89 7.01
CA LYS A 68 3.88 0.84 5.55
C LYS A 68 4.98 1.81 5.12
N HIS A 69 4.90 3.08 5.53
CA HIS A 69 5.91 4.10 5.17
C HIS A 69 7.27 3.81 5.76
N ARG A 70 7.33 3.37 7.02
CA ARG A 70 8.57 2.91 7.66
C ARG A 70 9.22 1.77 6.90
N ARG A 71 8.42 0.76 6.48
CA ARG A 71 8.93 -0.38 5.71
C ARG A 71 9.47 0.06 4.34
N ARG A 72 8.77 0.97 3.66
CA ARG A 72 9.23 1.56 2.39
C ARG A 72 10.52 2.35 2.57
N ALA A 73 10.63 3.14 3.64
CA ALA A 73 11.85 3.85 3.96
C ALA A 73 13.02 2.90 4.23
N ALA A 74 12.81 1.81 4.98
CA ALA A 74 13.82 0.80 5.23
C ALA A 74 14.28 0.10 3.93
N ILE A 75 13.35 -0.28 3.04
CA ILE A 75 13.68 -0.84 1.72
C ILE A 75 14.50 0.15 0.89
N LYS A 76 14.15 1.44 0.92
CA LYS A 76 14.91 2.48 0.23
C LYS A 76 16.34 2.58 0.76
N VAL A 77 16.54 2.55 2.08
CA VAL A 77 17.89 2.58 2.66
C VAL A 77 18.69 1.34 2.24
N VAL A 78 18.10 0.14 2.34
CA VAL A 78 18.82 -1.11 2.02
C VAL A 78 19.23 -1.20 0.55
N HIS A 79 18.37 -0.75 -0.37
CA HIS A 79 18.55 -0.99 -1.81
C HIS A 79 18.94 0.25 -2.63
N TYR A 80 18.76 1.47 -2.11
CA TYR A 80 18.88 2.71 -2.89
C TYR A 80 19.72 3.82 -2.23
N ASP A 81 20.14 3.67 -0.97
CA ASP A 81 21.12 4.59 -0.37
C ASP A 81 22.49 4.37 -1.06
N PRO A 82 23.11 5.38 -1.69
CA PRO A 82 24.39 5.24 -2.40
C PRO A 82 25.53 4.65 -1.56
N LEU A 83 25.52 4.89 -0.24
CA LEU A 83 26.53 4.35 0.68
C LEU A 83 26.30 2.86 0.95
N HIS A 84 25.04 2.40 1.00
CA HIS A 84 24.69 0.98 1.06
C HIS A 84 24.74 0.31 -0.33
N ALA A 85 24.47 1.04 -1.40
CA ALA A 85 24.43 0.53 -2.77
C ALA A 85 25.82 0.14 -3.27
N ARG A 86 26.91 0.75 -2.79
CA ARG A 86 28.28 0.30 -3.08
C ARG A 86 28.67 -1.00 -2.37
N ALA A 87 28.10 -1.25 -1.19
CA ALA A 87 28.31 -2.49 -0.44
C ALA A 87 27.36 -3.62 -0.90
N ASN A 88 26.17 -3.27 -1.39
CA ASN A 88 25.12 -4.17 -1.86
C ASN A 88 24.87 -4.06 -3.37
N THR A 89 25.84 -3.62 -4.17
CA THR A 89 25.70 -3.75 -5.62
C THR A 89 25.59 -5.24 -5.87
N PRO A 90 24.46 -5.75 -6.40
CA PRO A 90 24.33 -7.17 -6.67
C PRO A 90 25.51 -7.56 -7.52
N SER A 91 26.27 -8.57 -7.10
CA SER A 91 27.33 -9.08 -7.93
C SER A 91 26.73 -9.48 -9.28
N PHE A 92 27.56 -9.57 -10.32
CA PHE A 92 27.10 -10.12 -11.60
C PHE A 92 26.37 -11.46 -11.41
N PHE A 93 26.84 -12.29 -10.47
CA PHE A 93 26.21 -13.55 -10.11
C PHE A 93 24.84 -13.37 -9.45
N ASP A 94 24.66 -12.41 -8.56
CA ASP A 94 23.35 -12.12 -7.94
C ASP A 94 22.34 -11.64 -8.98
N ALA A 95 22.77 -10.79 -9.92
CA ALA A 95 21.92 -10.33 -11.00
C ALA A 95 21.50 -11.48 -11.94
N VAL A 96 22.43 -12.39 -12.25
CA VAL A 96 22.13 -13.60 -13.04
C VAL A 96 21.20 -14.53 -12.26
N ALA A 97 21.47 -14.78 -10.97
CA ALA A 97 20.64 -15.62 -10.11
C ALA A 97 19.22 -15.06 -9.98
N ALA A 98 19.07 -13.74 -9.78
CA ALA A 98 17.77 -13.08 -9.74
C ALA A 98 17.01 -13.21 -11.07
N ARG A 99 17.70 -13.06 -12.22
CA ARG A 99 17.07 -13.25 -13.54
C ARG A 99 16.66 -14.70 -13.79
N SER A 100 17.50 -15.66 -13.44
CA SER A 100 17.17 -17.09 -13.53
C SER A 100 15.97 -17.41 -12.65
N ARG A 101 15.96 -16.90 -11.41
CA ARG A 101 14.82 -17.08 -10.50
C ARG A 101 13.54 -16.46 -11.05
N LEU A 102 13.60 -15.27 -11.63
CA LEU A 102 12.43 -14.64 -12.26
C LEU A 102 11.90 -15.48 -13.43
N ARG A 103 12.78 -16.07 -14.25
CA ARG A 103 12.36 -16.96 -15.35
C ARG A 103 11.72 -18.25 -14.85
N GLU A 104 12.23 -18.83 -13.77
CA GLU A 104 11.60 -20.00 -13.13
C GLU A 104 10.19 -19.66 -12.62
N LEU A 105 10.04 -18.53 -11.95
CA LEU A 105 8.74 -18.06 -11.43
C LEU A 105 7.76 -17.73 -12.56
N GLU A 106 8.25 -17.16 -13.67
CA GLU A 106 7.47 -16.93 -14.88
C GLU A 106 6.99 -18.24 -15.50
N ALA A 107 7.88 -19.23 -15.63
CA ALA A 107 7.54 -20.55 -16.18
C ALA A 107 6.56 -21.33 -15.29
N ALA A 108 6.64 -21.17 -13.97
CA ALA A 108 5.70 -21.76 -13.01
C ALA A 108 4.34 -21.01 -12.95
N SER A 109 4.26 -19.83 -13.56
CA SER A 109 3.06 -18.98 -13.56
C SER A 109 2.22 -19.15 -14.81
N ARG A 110 0.93 -18.83 -14.68
CA ARG A 110 0.10 -18.57 -15.87
C ARG A 110 0.48 -17.19 -16.44
N PRO A 111 0.54 -16.99 -17.77
CA PRO A 111 0.97 -15.72 -18.36
C PRO A 111 0.19 -14.49 -17.84
N ALA A 112 -1.12 -14.63 -17.68
CA ALA A 112 -1.97 -13.55 -17.18
C ALA A 112 -1.77 -13.26 -15.67
N ASP A 113 -1.36 -14.27 -14.89
CA ASP A 113 -1.04 -14.09 -13.46
C ASP A 113 0.36 -13.50 -13.30
N TRP A 114 1.31 -13.89 -14.14
CA TRP A 114 2.65 -13.30 -14.20
C TRP A 114 2.60 -11.81 -14.55
N SER A 115 1.90 -11.44 -15.62
CA SER A 115 1.72 -10.04 -16.01
C SER A 115 1.09 -9.20 -14.90
N LEU A 116 0.12 -9.76 -14.18
CA LEU A 116 -0.49 -9.12 -13.02
C LEU A 116 0.53 -8.91 -11.89
N LEU A 117 1.32 -9.92 -11.55
CA LEU A 117 2.37 -9.83 -10.52
C LEU A 117 3.44 -8.80 -10.90
N VAL A 118 3.84 -8.74 -12.17
CA VAL A 118 4.79 -7.72 -12.67
C VAL A 118 4.21 -6.32 -12.52
N ARG A 119 2.95 -6.07 -12.90
CA ARG A 119 2.29 -4.76 -12.71
C ARG A 119 2.26 -4.33 -11.24
N VAL A 120 1.95 -5.26 -10.34
CA VAL A 120 1.98 -5.01 -8.90
C VAL A 120 3.41 -4.75 -8.41
N GLY A 121 4.40 -5.52 -8.89
CA GLY A 121 5.81 -5.38 -8.54
C GLY A 121 6.42 -4.05 -8.98
N MET A 122 5.97 -3.51 -10.11
CA MET A 122 6.34 -2.17 -10.59
C MET A 122 5.64 -1.03 -9.84
N GLY A 123 4.79 -1.34 -8.85
CA GLY A 123 4.13 -0.35 -8.00
C GLY A 123 2.74 0.07 -8.46
N GLY A 124 2.14 -0.61 -9.44
CA GLY A 124 0.78 -0.32 -9.89
C GLY A 124 -0.26 -0.48 -8.77
N GLY A 125 -1.18 0.49 -8.66
CA GLY A 125 -2.24 0.46 -7.66
C GLY A 125 -3.27 -0.64 -7.95
N MET A 126 -3.80 -1.29 -6.92
CA MET A 126 -4.80 -2.35 -7.10
C MET A 126 -6.07 -1.85 -7.78
N ALA A 127 -6.48 -0.61 -7.51
CA ALA A 127 -7.62 0.04 -8.14
C ALA A 127 -7.36 0.32 -9.64
N GLU A 128 -6.18 0.83 -9.98
CA GLU A 128 -5.79 1.10 -11.38
C GLU A 128 -5.72 -0.19 -12.20
N ILE A 129 -5.12 -1.24 -11.62
CA ILE A 129 -5.05 -2.56 -12.23
C ILE A 129 -6.46 -3.16 -12.41
N ALA A 130 -7.35 -2.95 -11.44
CA ALA A 130 -8.74 -3.42 -11.52
C ALA A 130 -9.50 -2.75 -12.67
N ILE A 131 -9.36 -1.43 -12.83
CA ILE A 131 -9.93 -0.68 -13.97
C ILE A 131 -9.38 -1.22 -15.29
N ALA A 132 -8.06 -1.38 -15.40
CA ALA A 132 -7.42 -1.88 -16.63
C ALA A 132 -7.81 -3.32 -17.00
N LEU A 133 -8.29 -4.12 -16.03
CA LEU A 133 -8.72 -5.50 -16.22
C LEU A 133 -10.25 -5.66 -16.26
N GLY A 134 -11.03 -4.57 -16.17
CA GLY A 134 -12.48 -4.63 -16.07
C GLY A 134 -12.97 -5.48 -14.90
N SER A 135 -12.26 -5.43 -13.76
CA SER A 135 -12.52 -6.24 -12.57
C SER A 135 -12.68 -5.38 -11.33
N THR A 136 -13.14 -5.97 -10.23
CA THR A 136 -13.17 -5.28 -8.92
C THR A 136 -11.82 -5.36 -8.22
N GLU A 137 -11.48 -4.35 -7.42
CA GLU A 137 -10.23 -4.33 -6.64
C GLU A 137 -10.09 -5.57 -5.74
N THR A 138 -11.20 -6.02 -5.14
CA THR A 138 -11.25 -7.24 -4.31
C THR A 138 -10.91 -8.49 -5.12
N ALA A 139 -11.42 -8.62 -6.35
CA ALA A 139 -11.11 -9.74 -7.24
C ALA A 139 -9.62 -9.75 -7.62
N VAL A 140 -9.05 -8.57 -7.92
CA VAL A 140 -7.62 -8.42 -8.21
C VAL A 140 -6.78 -8.84 -7.01
N LYS A 141 -7.10 -8.36 -5.79
CA LYS A 141 -6.38 -8.77 -4.56
C LYS A 141 -6.39 -10.28 -4.36
N LYS A 142 -7.55 -10.94 -4.50
CA LYS A 142 -7.68 -12.40 -4.41
C LYS A 142 -6.88 -13.12 -5.49
N ARG A 143 -6.82 -12.57 -6.70
CA ARG A 143 -6.05 -13.13 -7.80
C ARG A 143 -4.54 -13.02 -7.55
N VAL A 144 -4.07 -11.86 -7.08
CA VAL A 144 -2.67 -11.66 -6.68
C VAL A 144 -2.27 -12.62 -5.57
N ALA A 145 -3.11 -12.80 -4.55
CA ALA A 145 -2.84 -13.74 -3.45
C ALA A 145 -2.64 -15.17 -3.97
N ARG A 146 -3.59 -15.69 -4.76
CA ARG A 146 -3.49 -17.03 -5.37
C ARG A 146 -2.30 -17.19 -6.32
N ALA A 147 -1.97 -16.14 -7.08
CA ALA A 147 -0.82 -16.14 -7.96
C ALA A 147 0.49 -16.24 -7.16
N ARG A 148 0.59 -15.53 -6.03
CA ARG A 148 1.74 -15.61 -5.11
C ARG A 148 1.87 -16.98 -4.46
N GLU A 149 0.77 -17.56 -3.99
CA GLU A 149 0.76 -18.91 -3.42
C GLU A 149 1.28 -19.95 -4.43
N ARG A 150 0.88 -19.84 -5.70
CA ARG A 150 1.32 -20.78 -6.74
C ARG A 150 2.82 -20.74 -7.01
N ILE A 151 3.43 -19.57 -7.00
CA ILE A 151 4.87 -19.42 -7.26
C ILE A 151 5.73 -19.62 -6.01
N ALA A 152 5.10 -19.71 -4.84
CA ALA A 152 5.75 -19.99 -3.56
C ALA A 152 5.77 -21.49 -3.23
N ALA A 153 4.94 -22.29 -3.91
CA ALA A 153 4.95 -23.76 -3.87
C ALA A 153 6.03 -24.32 -4.80
#